data_AF-A0A505IP60-F1
#
_entry.id   AF-A0A505IP60-F1
#
_cell.length_a   1.000
_cell.length_b   1.000
_cell.length_c   1.000
_cell.angle_alpha   90.00
_cell.angle_beta   90.00
_cell.angle_gamma   90.00
#
_symmetry.space_group_name_H-M   'P 1'
#
loop_
_entity.id
_entity.type
_entity.pdbx_description
1 polymer ?
#
loop_
_entity_poly.entity_id
_entity_poly.type
_entity_poly.pdbx_seq_one_letter_code
_entity_poly.pdbx_strand_id
1 'polypeptide(L)'
;MRGAVSYTSQDSDLTFRQIEEVLEAVCTVHNGAYAAVIQFVENNGYRITGPFRESYIDGIWKKESEEEGLTEIQLPVEKISRRQ
;
A
#
# COMPACT_ATOMS: atom_id res chain seq x y z
N MET A 1 10.75 -5.26 7.58
CA MET A 1 10.78 -4.61 8.91
C MET A 1 9.84 -5.40 9.81
N ARG A 2 10.34 -6.20 10.77
CA ARG A 2 9.50 -7.04 11.65
C ARG A 2 9.05 -6.20 12.86
N GLY A 3 7.81 -5.71 12.84
CA GLY A 3 7.20 -5.08 14.01
C GLY A 3 6.64 -6.15 14.95
N ALA A 4 7.13 -6.18 16.19
CA ALA A 4 6.47 -6.93 17.25
C ALA A 4 5.20 -6.17 17.68
N VAL A 5 4.06 -6.83 17.59
CA VAL A 5 2.72 -6.31 17.87
C VAL A 5 2.24 -7.04 19.13
N SER A 6 2.31 -6.40 20.30
CA SER A 6 1.76 -6.95 21.56
C SER A 6 0.59 -6.09 22.03
N TYR A 7 -0.59 -6.68 22.26
CA TYR A 7 -1.76 -5.92 22.69
C TYR A 7 -2.64 -6.69 23.69
N THR A 8 -3.28 -5.91 24.57
CA THR A 8 -4.27 -6.33 25.56
C THR A 8 -5.49 -5.41 25.46
N SER A 9 -6.62 -5.92 24.97
CA SER A 9 -7.98 -5.59 25.41
C SER A 9 -9.02 -6.37 24.60
N GLN A 10 -10.03 -6.90 25.31
CA GLN A 10 -11.20 -7.57 24.77
C GLN A 10 -12.26 -6.51 24.46
N ASP A 11 -12.33 -6.05 23.20
CA ASP A 11 -13.52 -5.36 22.68
C ASP A 11 -14.13 -6.26 21.59
N SER A 12 -15.40 -6.63 21.72
CA SER A 12 -16.03 -7.71 20.94
C SER A 12 -16.26 -7.38 19.46
N ASP A 13 -16.26 -6.09 19.11
CA ASP A 13 -16.63 -5.61 17.77
C ASP A 13 -15.42 -5.28 16.91
N LEU A 14 -14.22 -5.28 17.50
CA LEU A 14 -12.96 -4.99 16.81
C LEU A 14 -12.11 -6.25 16.70
N THR A 15 -11.94 -6.75 15.48
CA THR A 15 -11.03 -7.86 15.21
C THR A 15 -9.73 -7.35 14.60
N PHE A 16 -8.63 -7.66 15.27
CA PHE A 16 -7.30 -7.38 14.75
C PHE A 16 -6.90 -8.49 13.78
N ARG A 17 -6.26 -8.11 12.67
CA ARG A 17 -5.74 -9.06 11.69
C ARG A 17 -4.29 -8.74 11.39
N GLN A 18 -3.47 -9.78 11.38
CA GLN A 18 -2.13 -9.71 10.82
C GLN A 18 -2.25 -9.84 9.31
N ILE A 19 -1.67 -8.89 8.57
CA ILE A 19 -1.56 -8.95 7.12
C ILE A 19 -0.28 -9.67 6.71
N GLU A 20 -0.35 -10.44 5.64
CA GLU A 20 0.82 -11.14 5.10
C GLU A 20 1.83 -10.15 4.53
N GLU A 21 3.10 -10.46 4.76
CA GLU A 21 4.21 -9.80 4.11
C GLU A 21 4.16 -10.10 2.60
N VAL A 22 4.45 -9.08 1.79
CA VAL A 22 4.61 -9.22 0.35
C VAL A 22 6.09 -9.07 0.01
N LEU A 23 6.58 -9.91 -0.90
CA LEU A 23 8.00 -9.92 -1.27
C LEU A 23 8.40 -8.63 -1.99
N GLU A 24 7.56 -8.18 -2.93
CA GLU A 24 7.77 -6.97 -3.72
C GLU A 24 6.46 -6.18 -3.84
N ALA A 25 6.59 -4.85 -3.84
CA ALA A 25 5.50 -3.93 -4.11
C ALA A 25 6.02 -2.73 -4.91
N VAL A 26 5.20 -2.22 -5.83
CA VAL A 26 5.43 -0.89 -6.42
C VAL A 26 4.77 0.14 -5.50
N CYS A 27 5.56 1.09 -5.01
CA CYS A 27 5.10 2.13 -4.11
C CYS A 27 5.19 3.50 -4.76
N THR A 28 4.20 4.35 -4.49
CA THR A 28 4.23 5.77 -4.86
C THR A 28 3.59 6.62 -3.77
N VAL A 29 4.07 7.84 -3.62
CA VAL A 29 3.51 8.83 -2.70
C VAL A 29 2.84 9.91 -3.54
N HIS A 30 1.53 10.08 -3.40
CA HIS A 30 0.78 11.01 -4.24
C HIS A 30 -0.58 11.43 -3.66
N ASN A 31 -1.16 12.49 -4.23
CA ASN A 31 -2.57 12.87 -4.08
C ASN A 31 -3.42 12.37 -5.25
N GLY A 32 -3.74 11.06 -5.29
CA GLY A 32 -4.67 10.47 -6.28
C GLY A 32 -4.13 9.74 -7.54
N ALA A 33 -2.90 9.21 -7.59
CA ALA A 33 -2.28 8.68 -8.83
C ALA A 33 -2.40 7.15 -8.97
N TYR A 34 -3.61 6.61 -8.77
CA TYR A 34 -3.88 5.18 -8.95
C TYR A 34 -3.59 4.69 -10.37
N ALA A 35 -3.92 5.50 -11.38
CA ALA A 35 -3.68 5.12 -12.78
C ALA A 35 -2.18 5.00 -13.10
N ALA A 36 -1.34 5.87 -12.53
CA ALA A 36 0.08 5.90 -12.83
C ALA A 36 0.82 4.67 -12.28
N VAL A 37 0.45 4.20 -11.08
CA VAL A 37 1.06 2.99 -10.51
C VAL A 37 0.68 1.74 -11.29
N ILE A 38 -0.56 1.64 -11.77
CA ILE A 38 -1.00 0.51 -12.61
C ILE A 38 -0.25 0.52 -13.95
N GLN A 39 -0.21 1.67 -14.63
CA GLN A 39 0.53 1.81 -15.89
C GLN A 39 2.02 1.48 -15.71
N PHE A 40 2.62 1.88 -14.59
CA PHE A 40 4.00 1.51 -14.29
C PHE A 40 4.18 -0.01 -14.19
N VAL A 41 3.29 -0.69 -13.47
CA VAL A 41 3.33 -2.16 -13.34
C VAL A 41 3.25 -2.84 -14.70
N GLU A 42 2.29 -2.45 -15.54
CA GLU A 42 2.08 -3.00 -16.88
C GLU A 42 3.29 -2.77 -17.80
N ASN A 43 3.81 -1.53 -17.82
CA ASN A 43 4.90 -1.15 -18.72
C ASN A 43 6.27 -1.74 -18.33
N ASN A 44 6.45 -2.12 -17.06
CA ASN A 44 7.74 -2.60 -16.54
C ASN A 44 7.80 -4.12 -16.35
N GLY A 45 6.82 -4.86 -16.85
CA GLY A 45 6.83 -6.32 -16.84
C GLY A 45 6.59 -6.91 -15.45
N TYR A 46 5.73 -6.26 -14.67
CA TYR A 46 5.26 -6.77 -13.38
C TYR A 46 3.81 -7.25 -13.51
N ARG A 47 3.42 -8.17 -12.63
CA ARG A 47 2.05 -8.62 -12.47
C ARG A 47 1.58 -8.28 -11.05
N ILE A 48 0.37 -7.76 -10.91
CA ILE A 48 -0.26 -7.51 -9.62
C ILE A 48 -0.58 -8.84 -8.94
N THR A 49 -0.21 -8.98 -7.67
CA THR A 49 -0.36 -10.22 -6.88
C THR A 49 -1.28 -10.09 -5.68
N GLY A 50 -1.73 -8.87 -5.36
CA GLY A 50 -2.57 -8.62 -4.20
C GLY A 50 -3.35 -7.32 -4.27
N PRO A 51 -4.14 -7.02 -3.23
CA PRO A 51 -4.92 -5.79 -3.17
C PRO A 51 -4.02 -4.56 -2.98
N PHE A 52 -4.52 -3.40 -3.41
CA PHE A 52 -3.92 -2.11 -3.08
C PHE A 52 -3.85 -1.92 -1.57
N ARG A 53 -2.77 -1.28 -1.11
CA ARG A 53 -2.59 -0.86 0.28
C ARG A 53 -2.39 0.65 0.28
N GLU A 54 -3.06 1.34 1.18
CA GLU A 54 -3.02 2.80 1.30
C GLU A 54 -2.61 3.20 2.71
N SER A 55 -1.70 4.15 2.81
CA SER A 55 -1.35 4.81 4.07
C SER A 55 -1.54 6.31 3.91
N TYR A 56 -2.53 6.85 4.62
CA TYR A 56 -2.79 8.28 4.68
C TYR A 56 -1.82 8.91 5.70
N ILE A 57 -0.79 9.58 5.21
CA ILE A 57 0.33 10.11 6.00
C ILE A 57 0.02 11.53 6.47
N ASP A 58 -0.37 12.40 5.54
CA ASP A 58 -0.81 13.76 5.81
C ASP A 58 -2.25 13.91 5.32
N GLY A 59 -3.14 14.34 6.21
CA GLY A 59 -4.53 14.59 5.88
C GLY A 59 -5.07 15.79 6.65
N ILE A 60 -6.39 15.83 6.84
CA ILE A 60 -7.11 16.94 7.48
C ILE A 60 -6.61 17.28 8.90
N TRP A 61 -5.88 16.37 9.55
CA TRP A 61 -5.29 16.59 10.87
C TRP A 61 -4.01 17.43 10.85
N LYS A 62 -3.42 17.66 9.67
CA LYS A 62 -2.14 18.37 9.52
C LYS A 62 -2.18 19.43 8.43
N LYS A 63 -3.07 19.30 7.46
CA LYS A 63 -3.11 20.10 6.24
C LYS A 63 -4.41 20.86 6.16
N GLU A 64 -4.34 22.11 5.73
CA GLU A 64 -5.49 22.99 5.59
C GLU A 64 -6.27 22.74 4.28
N SER A 65 -5.62 22.12 3.28
CA SER A 65 -6.21 21.82 1.97
C SER A 65 -6.01 20.35 1.58
N GLU A 66 -6.95 19.80 0.81
CA GLU A 66 -6.87 18.41 0.30
C GLU A 66 -5.66 18.21 -0.65
N GLU A 67 -5.29 19.26 -1.38
CA GLU A 67 -4.14 19.24 -2.31
C GLU A 67 -2.79 19.07 -1.61
N GLU A 68 -2.73 19.34 -0.31
CA GLU A 68 -1.55 19.13 0.53
C GLU A 68 -1.53 17.78 1.23
N GLY A 69 -2.56 16.96 1.02
CA GLY A 69 -2.60 15.59 1.51
C GLY A 69 -1.37 14.80 1.07
N LEU A 70 -1.13 13.68 1.75
CA LEU A 70 -0.07 12.76 1.36
C LEU A 70 -0.55 11.35 1.62
N THR A 71 -0.75 10.59 0.54
CA THR A 71 -1.10 9.18 0.61
C THR A 71 -0.03 8.37 -0.06
N GLU A 72 0.44 7.32 0.61
CA GLU A 72 1.24 6.28 -0.02
C GLU A 72 0.33 5.17 -0.54
N ILE A 73 0.50 4.82 -1.82
CA ILE A 73 -0.12 3.66 -2.44
C ILE A 73 0.96 2.60 -2.63
N GLN A 74 0.69 1.38 -2.17
CA GLN A 74 1.54 0.21 -2.38
C GLN A 74 0.75 -0.87 -3.11
N LEU A 75 1.29 -1.36 -4.22
CA LEU A 75 0.68 -2.39 -5.05
C LEU A 75 1.58 -3.64 -5.05
N PRO A 76 1.18 -4.74 -4.38
CA PRO A 76 1.93 -5.99 -4.39
C PRO A 76 2.11 -6.52 -5.82
N VAL A 77 3.33 -6.88 -6.16
CA VAL A 77 3.68 -7.35 -7.51
C VAL A 77 4.65 -8.53 -7.50
N GLU A 78 4.78 -9.16 -8.66
CA GLU A 78 5.90 -10.04 -9.00
C GLU A 78 6.44 -9.69 -10.39
N LYS A 79 7.74 -9.92 -10.61
CA LYS A 79 8.34 -9.75 -11.93
C LYS A 79 7.94 -10.92 -12.85
N ILE A 80 7.47 -10.60 -14.04
CA ILE A 80 7.14 -11.61 -15.05
C ILE A 80 8.46 -12.18 -15.58
N SER A 81 8.84 -13.37 -15.12
CA SER A 81 10.00 -14.08 -15.65
C SER A 81 9.72 -14.48 -17.10
N ARG A 82 10.45 -13.93 -18.07
CA ARG A 82 10.48 -14.49 -19.43
C ARG A 82 11.23 -15.82 -19.35
N ARG A 83 10.57 -16.94 -19.65
CA ARG A 83 11.29 -18.17 -20.01
C ARG A 83 12.10 -17.84 -21.26
N GLN A 84 13.43 -17.89 -21.14
CA GLN A 84 14.34 -18.02 -22.28
C GLN A 84 14.54 -19.50 -22.58
#